data_AF-A0A815V746-F1
#
_entry.id   AF-A0A815V746-F1
#
_cell.length_a   1.000
_cell.length_b   1.000
_cell.length_c   1.000
_cell.angle_alpha   90.00
_cell.angle_beta   90.00
_cell.angle_gamma   90.00
#
_symmetry.space_group_name_H-M   'P 1'
#
loop_
_entity.id
_entity.type
_entity.pdbx_description
1 polymer ?
#
loop_
_entity_poly.entity_id
_entity_poly.type
_entity_poly.pdbx_seq_one_letter_code
_entity_poly.pdbx_strand_id
1 'polypeptide(L)'
;VKLFCFAFLDNYSAYTNLSVHYFQEGYVHYVVDAVFTLVIAIQKLIDEKCFNSSRHRPLCEEFYPFDGIRLLSILRNTTFRNDLSKRSIKFTPNGDGIGTYDIFQYQFIDLSKHTLNYRTIGEFSDNDQVNERVRIDLDTLKWFKYHHQHSKWLEESSVTPRSFCSESCRPGEIRTNTDSQQCCWTCRACELFHIAVNE
;
A
#
# COMPACT_ATOMS: atom_id res chain seq x y z
N VAL A 1 -14.86 -23.66 6.54
CA VAL A 1 -13.97 -22.51 6.84
C VAL A 1 -13.24 -22.84 8.13
N LYS A 2 -11.95 -23.20 8.07
CA LYS A 2 -11.14 -23.36 9.29
C LYS A 2 -10.87 -21.96 9.82
N LEU A 3 -11.60 -21.54 10.85
CA LEU A 3 -11.17 -20.41 11.67
C LEU A 3 -9.84 -20.81 12.30
N PHE A 4 -8.75 -20.28 11.75
CA PHE A 4 -7.51 -20.21 12.51
C PHE A 4 -7.76 -19.21 13.62
N CYS A 5 -8.13 -19.70 14.80
CA CYS A 5 -7.88 -18.96 16.04
C CYS A 5 -6.37 -18.74 16.08
N PHE A 6 -5.92 -17.54 15.71
CA PHE A 6 -4.71 -17.00 16.30
C PHE A 6 -5.07 -16.76 17.77
N ALA A 7 -4.87 -17.80 18.59
CA ALA A 7 -4.66 -17.58 20.00
C ALA A 7 -3.52 -16.56 20.09
N PHE A 8 -3.81 -15.39 20.64
CA PHE A 8 -2.77 -14.56 21.23
C PHE A 8 -2.03 -15.45 22.21
N LEU A 9 -0.85 -15.92 21.81
CA LEU A 9 0.05 -16.65 22.67
C LEU A 9 0.76 -15.65 23.58
N ASP A 10 -0.02 -14.99 24.45
CA ASP A 10 0.54 -14.69 25.77
C ASP A 10 0.50 -16.03 26.51
N ASN A 11 1.66 -16.66 26.60
CA ASN A 11 1.98 -17.76 27.52
C ASN A 11 1.83 -19.22 27.03
N TYR A 12 2.22 -19.53 25.78
CA TYR A 12 2.67 -20.90 25.46
C TYR A 12 4.13 -20.86 24.97
N SER A 13 5.03 -21.26 25.86
CA SER A 13 6.45 -21.53 25.62
C SER A 13 6.58 -22.74 24.67
N ALA A 14 6.37 -22.51 23.38
CA ALA A 14 6.89 -23.37 22.33
C ALA A 14 8.15 -22.69 21.78
N TYR A 15 9.32 -23.07 22.31
CA TYR A 15 10.64 -22.70 21.80
C TYR A 15 10.84 -23.30 20.40
N THR A 16 10.17 -22.75 19.40
CA THR A 16 10.64 -22.85 18.03
C THR A 16 11.57 -21.67 17.83
N ASN A 17 12.83 -21.95 17.54
CA ASN A 17 13.80 -20.93 17.24
C ASN A 17 13.44 -20.30 15.89
N LEU A 18 12.54 -19.31 15.92
CA LEU A 18 11.99 -18.60 14.76
C LEU A 18 13.05 -17.76 14.02
N SER A 19 14.30 -17.74 14.51
CA SER A 19 15.40 -16.94 13.99
C SER A 19 16.03 -17.49 12.70
N VAL A 20 15.67 -18.70 12.26
CA VAL A 20 16.22 -19.32 11.06
C VAL A 20 15.12 -19.43 10.00
N HIS A 21 15.08 -18.46 9.08
CA HIS A 21 14.23 -18.42 7.88
C HIS A 21 12.72 -18.16 8.05
N TYR A 22 12.27 -17.48 9.12
CA TYR A 22 10.89 -17.01 9.17
C TYR A 22 10.69 -15.77 8.29
N PHE A 23 9.85 -15.91 7.27
CA PHE A 23 9.29 -14.78 6.51
C PHE A 23 7.81 -14.67 6.88
N GLN A 24 7.46 -13.57 7.54
CA GLN A 24 6.07 -13.28 7.87
C GLN A 24 5.25 -13.18 6.58
N GLU A 25 4.18 -13.97 6.49
CA GLU A 25 3.24 -13.88 5.38
C GLU A 25 2.58 -12.50 5.37
N GLY A 26 2.65 -11.83 4.22
CA GLY A 26 2.27 -10.43 4.03
C GLY A 26 0.75 -10.20 4.02
N TYR A 27 -0.07 -11.25 4.05
CA TYR A 27 -1.52 -11.15 4.07
C TYR A 27 -2.15 -11.43 5.44
N VAL A 28 -1.36 -11.82 6.44
CA VAL A 28 -1.90 -12.24 7.76
C VAL A 28 -2.64 -11.10 8.46
N HIS A 29 -2.20 -9.85 8.29
CA HIS A 29 -2.88 -8.71 8.90
C HIS A 29 -4.32 -8.54 8.39
N TYR A 30 -4.62 -8.89 7.13
CA TYR A 30 -6.01 -8.85 6.62
C TYR A 30 -6.93 -9.84 7.33
N VAL A 31 -6.40 -11.02 7.69
CA VAL A 31 -7.16 -12.02 8.46
C VAL A 31 -7.46 -11.49 9.86
N VAL A 32 -6.46 -10.88 10.50
CA VAL A 32 -6.62 -10.25 11.81
C VAL A 32 -7.65 -9.12 11.74
N ASP A 33 -7.51 -8.19 10.79
CA ASP A 33 -8.44 -7.06 10.60
C ASP A 33 -9.88 -7.55 10.36
N ALA A 34 -10.07 -8.63 9.60
CA ALA A 34 -11.39 -9.23 9.36
C ALA A 34 -12.02 -9.78 10.65
N VAL A 35 -11.25 -10.50 11.47
CA VAL A 35 -11.73 -11.02 12.76
C VAL A 35 -12.07 -9.89 13.73
N PHE A 36 -11.20 -8.88 13.85
CA PHE A 36 -11.47 -7.72 14.71
C PHE A 36 -12.71 -6.94 14.26
N THR A 37 -12.91 -6.78 12.95
CA THR A 37 -14.11 -6.14 12.41
C THR A 37 -15.37 -6.87 12.85
N LEU A 38 -15.37 -8.20 12.78
CA LEU A 38 -16.49 -9.03 13.20
C LEU A 38 -16.76 -8.91 14.71
N VAL A 39 -15.71 -9.00 15.53
CA VAL A 39 -15.82 -8.87 17.00
C VAL A 39 -16.41 -7.52 17.39
N ILE A 40 -15.91 -6.43 16.81
CA ILE A 40 -16.40 -5.07 17.08
C ILE A 40 -17.86 -4.93 16.66
N ALA A 41 -18.24 -5.47 15.49
CA ALA A 41 -19.62 -5.37 15.01
C ALA A 41 -20.60 -6.20 15.87
N ILE A 42 -20.21 -7.40 16.30
CA ILE A 42 -21.01 -8.22 17.21
C ILE A 42 -21.13 -7.52 18.57
N GLN A 43 -20.06 -6.97 19.12
CA GLN A 43 -20.10 -6.25 20.38
C GLN A 43 -21.07 -5.06 20.31
N LYS A 44 -21.02 -4.26 19.23
CA LYS A 44 -21.99 -3.17 19.01
C LYS A 44 -23.43 -3.69 18.93
N LEU A 45 -23.68 -4.82 18.29
CA LEU A 45 -25.02 -5.40 18.22
C LEU A 45 -25.51 -5.86 19.59
N ILE A 46 -24.63 -6.47 20.40
CA ILE A 46 -24.92 -6.85 21.79
C ILE A 46 -25.24 -5.60 22.60
N ASP A 47 -24.42 -4.55 22.50
CA ASP A 47 -24.62 -3.29 23.23
C ASP A 47 -25.95 -2.62 22.84
N GLU A 48 -26.33 -2.65 21.55
CA GLU A 48 -27.61 -2.12 21.06
C GLU A 48 -28.83 -2.90 21.58
N LYS A 49 -28.75 -4.24 21.61
CA LYS A 49 -29.89 -5.11 21.99
C LYS A 49 -30.02 -5.31 23.50
N CYS A 50 -28.89 -5.36 24.20
CA CYS A 50 -28.80 -5.75 25.60
C CYS A 50 -28.57 -4.56 26.55
N PHE A 51 -28.68 -3.31 26.09
CA PHE A 51 -28.40 -2.11 26.88
C PHE A 51 -29.08 -2.08 28.27
N ASN A 52 -30.30 -2.62 28.35
CA ASN A 52 -31.12 -2.66 29.57
C ASN A 52 -31.05 -3.99 30.33
N SER A 53 -30.41 -5.00 29.76
CA SER A 53 -30.29 -6.33 30.34
C SER A 53 -29.08 -6.35 31.28
N SER A 54 -29.23 -6.91 32.47
CA SER A 54 -28.23 -6.85 33.56
C SER A 54 -26.80 -7.13 33.05
N ARG A 55 -25.84 -6.25 33.37
CA ARG A 55 -24.40 -6.27 32.99
C ARG A 55 -23.62 -7.58 33.30
N HIS A 56 -24.30 -8.62 33.75
CA HIS A 56 -23.73 -9.87 34.25
C HIS A 56 -24.07 -11.11 33.41
N ARG A 57 -24.77 -10.97 32.27
CA ARG A 57 -24.91 -12.07 31.30
C ARG A 57 -24.08 -11.80 30.04
N PRO A 58 -23.35 -12.81 29.51
CA PRO A 58 -22.60 -12.68 28.27
C PRO A 58 -23.48 -12.50 27.02
N LEU A 59 -24.78 -12.81 27.09
CA LEU A 59 -25.78 -12.57 26.04
C LEU A 59 -27.18 -12.42 26.67
N CYS A 60 -28.00 -11.47 26.20
CA CYS A 60 -29.37 -11.26 26.67
C CYS A 60 -30.40 -12.01 25.82
N GLU A 61 -31.64 -12.16 26.30
CA GLU A 61 -32.72 -12.84 25.56
C GLU A 61 -33.12 -12.07 24.30
N GLU A 62 -33.02 -10.74 24.35
CA GLU A 62 -33.31 -9.82 23.24
C GLU A 62 -32.33 -9.94 22.07
N PHE A 63 -31.19 -10.63 22.27
CA PHE A 63 -30.27 -10.98 21.19
C PHE A 63 -30.82 -12.09 20.29
N TYR A 64 -31.85 -12.82 20.74
CA TYR A 64 -32.53 -13.86 19.98
C TYR A 64 -33.92 -13.40 19.51
N PRO A 65 -34.27 -13.59 18.22
CA PRO A 65 -33.46 -14.19 17.16
C PRO A 65 -32.34 -13.25 16.69
N PHE A 66 -31.24 -13.85 16.21
CA PHE A 66 -30.09 -13.10 15.72
C PHE A 66 -30.44 -12.27 14.47
N ASP A 67 -30.19 -10.97 14.54
CA ASP A 67 -30.50 -10.01 13.47
C ASP A 67 -29.31 -9.82 12.52
N GLY A 68 -29.19 -10.71 11.53
CA GLY A 68 -28.10 -10.67 10.54
C GLY A 68 -28.13 -9.44 9.63
N ILE A 69 -29.31 -8.88 9.35
CA ILE A 69 -29.45 -7.65 8.54
C ILE A 69 -28.90 -6.46 9.32
N ARG A 70 -29.23 -6.37 10.62
CA ARG A 70 -28.65 -5.35 11.49
C ARG A 70 -27.14 -5.52 11.63
N LEU A 71 -26.64 -6.74 11.82
CA LEU A 71 -25.19 -6.98 11.88
C LEU A 71 -24.49 -6.51 10.60
N LEU A 72 -25.03 -6.83 9.41
CA LEU A 72 -24.47 -6.38 8.14
C LEU A 72 -24.41 -4.86 8.03
N SER A 73 -25.46 -4.16 8.49
CA SER A 73 -25.47 -2.70 8.56
C SER A 73 -24.39 -2.15 9.50
N ILE A 74 -24.14 -2.79 10.64
CA ILE A 74 -23.10 -2.40 11.59
C ILE A 74 -21.71 -2.66 11.00
N LEU A 75 -21.49 -3.80 10.35
CA LEU A 75 -20.23 -4.15 9.69
C LEU A 75 -19.84 -3.08 8.65
N ARG A 76 -20.76 -2.71 7.77
CA ARG A 76 -20.53 -1.68 6.73
C ARG A 76 -20.18 -0.30 7.29
N ASN A 77 -20.71 0.04 8.46
CA ASN A 77 -20.47 1.33 9.12
C ASN A 77 -19.38 1.28 10.20
N THR A 78 -18.67 0.15 10.35
CA THR A 78 -17.63 0.01 11.36
C THR A 78 -16.37 0.72 10.89
N THR A 79 -15.80 1.53 11.80
CA THR A 79 -14.51 2.20 11.61
C THR A 79 -13.74 2.10 12.91
N PHE A 80 -12.48 1.67 12.83
CA PHE A 80 -11.57 1.57 13.96
C PHE A 80 -10.12 1.59 13.49
N ARG A 81 -9.19 1.94 14.38
CA ARG A 81 -7.76 1.78 14.13
C ARG A 81 -7.31 0.47 14.77
N ASN A 82 -6.66 -0.39 13.98
CA ASN A 82 -6.07 -1.61 14.51
C ASN A 82 -4.60 -1.35 14.81
N ASP A 83 -4.21 -1.49 16.07
CA ASP A 83 -2.83 -1.25 16.51
C ASP A 83 -1.84 -2.30 15.98
N LEU A 84 -2.31 -3.53 15.71
CA LEU A 84 -1.47 -4.60 15.15
C LEU A 84 -1.09 -4.32 13.70
N SER A 85 -2.08 -3.98 12.86
CA SER A 85 -1.84 -3.64 11.46
C SER A 85 -1.43 -2.18 11.27
N LYS A 86 -1.52 -1.35 12.31
CA LYS A 86 -1.30 0.10 12.33
C LYS A 86 -2.14 0.88 11.30
N ARG A 87 -3.23 0.27 10.81
CA ARG A 87 -4.11 0.81 9.76
C ARG A 87 -5.47 1.22 10.34
N SER A 88 -6.08 2.20 9.69
CA SER A 88 -7.49 2.53 9.93
C SER A 88 -8.35 1.65 9.04
N ILE A 89 -9.23 0.85 9.64
CA ILE A 89 -10.17 -0.01 8.94
C ILE A 89 -11.47 0.75 8.74
N LYS A 90 -11.93 0.82 7.50
CA LYS A 90 -13.19 1.44 7.07
C LYS A 90 -13.62 0.82 5.75
N PHE A 91 -14.91 0.85 5.47
CA PHE A 91 -15.50 0.26 4.27
C PHE A 91 -16.12 1.32 3.35
N THR A 92 -16.09 1.06 2.05
CA THR A 92 -16.84 1.79 1.03
C THR A 92 -18.33 1.45 1.13
N PRO A 93 -19.23 2.21 0.47
CA PRO A 93 -20.65 1.87 0.43
C PRO A 93 -20.95 0.46 -0.13
N ASN A 94 -20.05 -0.08 -0.96
CA ASN A 94 -20.16 -1.43 -1.51
C ASN A 94 -19.72 -2.52 -0.52
N GLY A 95 -19.01 -2.15 0.54
CA GLY A 95 -18.48 -3.06 1.56
C GLY A 95 -17.01 -3.43 1.38
N ASP A 96 -16.30 -2.82 0.44
CA ASP A 96 -14.87 -3.03 0.23
C ASP A 96 -14.05 -2.24 1.27
N GLY A 97 -12.94 -2.79 1.74
CA GLY A 97 -12.00 -2.03 2.57
C GLY A 97 -11.34 -0.90 1.76
N ILE A 98 -11.02 0.22 2.41
CA ILE A 98 -10.25 1.29 1.74
C ILE A 98 -8.87 0.76 1.34
N GLY A 99 -8.51 0.90 0.06
CA GLY A 99 -7.24 0.44 -0.48
C GLY A 99 -6.06 1.23 0.06
N THR A 100 -5.18 0.58 0.81
CA THR A 100 -3.89 1.14 1.26
C THR A 100 -2.77 0.19 0.91
N TYR A 101 -1.74 0.68 0.20
CA TYR A 101 -0.61 -0.12 -0.25
C TYR A 101 0.70 0.47 0.22
N ASP A 102 1.62 -0.38 0.65
CA ASP A 102 3.01 -0.02 0.85
C ASP A 102 3.73 -0.13 -0.50
N ILE A 103 4.51 0.89 -0.86
CA ILE A 103 5.29 0.93 -2.10
C ILE A 103 6.71 0.49 -1.76
N PHE A 104 7.16 -0.60 -2.39
CA PHE A 104 8.48 -1.17 -2.14
C PHE A 104 9.42 -0.94 -3.32
N GLN A 105 10.70 -0.77 -3.00
CA GLN A 105 11.80 -0.89 -3.95
C GLN A 105 12.69 -2.06 -3.56
N TYR A 106 13.08 -2.87 -4.54
CA TYR A 106 14.07 -3.91 -4.34
C TYR A 106 15.47 -3.29 -4.42
N GLN A 107 16.14 -3.17 -3.27
CA GLN A 107 17.40 -2.44 -3.11
C GLN A 107 18.52 -3.36 -2.61
N PHE A 108 19.76 -3.03 -2.95
CA PHE A 108 20.92 -3.64 -2.32
C PHE A 108 21.01 -3.21 -0.85
N ILE A 109 21.07 -4.18 0.06
CA ILE A 109 21.44 -3.94 1.47
C ILE A 109 22.96 -3.89 1.58
N ASP A 110 23.64 -4.83 0.92
CA ASP A 110 25.10 -4.93 0.90
C ASP A 110 25.57 -5.14 -0.54
N LEU A 111 26.12 -4.08 -1.13
CA LEU A 111 26.66 -4.10 -2.50
C LEU A 111 27.84 -5.07 -2.64
N SER A 112 28.62 -5.29 -1.59
CA SER A 112 29.80 -6.17 -1.62
C SER A 112 29.42 -7.66 -1.61
N LYS A 113 28.29 -7.98 -0.97
CA LYS A 113 27.75 -9.35 -0.88
C LYS A 113 26.65 -9.64 -1.89
N HIS A 114 26.30 -8.67 -2.74
CA HIS A 114 25.20 -8.76 -3.69
C HIS A 114 23.86 -9.18 -3.05
N THR A 115 23.60 -8.73 -1.82
CA THR A 115 22.35 -9.05 -1.12
C THR A 115 21.33 -7.95 -1.35
N LEU A 116 20.13 -8.34 -1.78
CA LEU A 116 19.01 -7.45 -2.03
C LEU A 116 17.84 -7.77 -1.12
N ASN A 117 17.05 -6.75 -0.80
CA ASN A 117 15.79 -6.91 -0.10
C ASN A 117 14.81 -5.80 -0.49
N TYR A 118 13.54 -6.05 -0.21
CA TYR A 118 12.52 -5.03 -0.31
C TYR A 118 12.69 -4.01 0.80
N ARG A 119 12.67 -2.73 0.42
CA ARG A 119 12.59 -1.60 1.32
C ARG A 119 11.34 -0.81 0.99
N THR A 120 10.54 -0.48 2.00
CA THR A 120 9.42 0.45 1.83
C THR A 120 9.97 1.83 1.49
N ILE A 121 9.49 2.41 0.39
CA ILE A 121 9.86 3.73 -0.10
C ILE A 121 8.67 4.69 -0.19
N GLY A 122 7.49 4.27 0.26
CA GLY A 122 6.30 5.07 0.11
C GLY A 122 5.03 4.30 0.42
N GLU A 123 3.92 4.98 0.26
CA GLU A 123 2.57 4.50 0.56
C GLU A 123 1.58 5.07 -0.47
N PHE A 124 0.55 4.29 -0.77
CA PHE A 124 -0.64 4.74 -1.48
C PHE A 124 -1.87 4.59 -0.59
N SER A 125 -2.79 5.56 -0.65
CA SER A 125 -4.11 5.47 -0.03
C SER A 125 -5.20 5.95 -0.97
N ASP A 126 -6.21 5.10 -1.17
CA ASP A 126 -7.44 5.44 -1.92
C ASP A 126 -8.47 6.17 -1.05
N ASN A 127 -8.01 6.86 0.00
CA ASN A 127 -8.88 7.66 0.82
C ASN A 127 -9.10 9.03 0.14
N ASP A 128 -10.32 9.25 -0.36
CA ASP A 128 -10.73 10.51 -1.01
C ASP A 128 -10.58 11.76 -0.12
N GLN A 129 -10.37 11.60 1.19
CA GLN A 129 -10.11 12.71 2.12
C GLN A 129 -8.65 13.18 2.12
N VAL A 130 -7.75 12.50 1.43
CA VAL A 130 -6.33 12.86 1.35
C VAL A 130 -6.06 13.55 0.01
N ASN A 131 -5.49 14.76 0.05
CA ASN A 131 -5.14 15.53 -1.15
C ASN A 131 -4.05 14.85 -2.00
N GLU A 132 -3.24 14.00 -1.38
CA GLU A 132 -2.14 13.27 -2.01
C GLU A 132 -2.30 11.77 -1.75
N ARG A 133 -2.70 11.03 -2.80
CA ARG A 133 -2.94 9.58 -2.71
C ARG A 133 -1.66 8.76 -2.72
N VAL A 134 -0.56 9.30 -3.25
CA VAL A 134 0.74 8.63 -3.38
C VAL A 134 1.77 9.46 -2.66
N ARG A 135 2.46 8.87 -1.68
CA ARG A 135 3.61 9.49 -1.02
C ARG A 135 4.83 8.63 -1.24
N ILE A 136 5.86 9.20 -1.86
CA ILE A 136 7.17 8.54 -2.03
C ILE A 136 8.19 9.26 -1.16
N ASP A 137 8.90 8.51 -0.33
CA ASP A 137 10.03 8.97 0.45
C ASP A 137 11.30 8.90 -0.41
N LEU A 138 11.67 10.06 -0.98
CA LEU A 138 12.82 10.20 -1.86
C LEU A 138 14.15 9.95 -1.15
N ASP A 139 14.23 10.10 0.18
CA ASP A 139 15.46 9.87 0.95
C ASP A 139 15.74 8.36 1.12
N THR A 140 14.68 7.54 1.10
CA THR A 140 14.81 6.08 1.15
C THR A 140 15.00 5.44 -0.22
N LEU A 141 14.63 6.15 -1.29
CA LEU A 141 14.69 5.67 -2.66
C LEU A 141 16.15 5.65 -3.15
N LYS A 142 16.53 4.57 -3.84
CA LYS A 142 17.88 4.40 -4.39
C LYS A 142 17.84 4.13 -5.89
N TRP A 143 18.59 4.90 -6.66
CA TRP A 143 18.83 4.59 -8.07
C TRP A 143 20.20 3.96 -8.25
N PHE A 144 20.32 3.13 -9.28
CA PHE A 144 21.59 2.53 -9.64
C PHE A 144 21.85 2.74 -11.14
N LYS A 145 23.10 3.03 -11.48
CA LYS A 145 23.56 3.11 -12.87
C LYS A 145 24.56 1.99 -13.15
N TYR A 146 24.46 1.45 -14.35
CA TYR A 146 25.40 0.46 -14.86
C TYR A 146 26.57 1.15 -15.55
N HIS A 147 27.80 0.73 -15.24
CA HIS A 147 29.02 1.22 -15.89
C HIS A 147 29.64 0.12 -16.74
N HIS A 148 29.75 0.36 -18.04
CA HIS A 148 30.36 -0.59 -18.98
C HIS A 148 31.91 -0.58 -18.94
N GLN A 149 32.55 0.42 -18.32
CA GLN A 149 33.97 0.71 -18.51
C GLN A 149 34.87 0.59 -17.26
N HIS A 150 34.33 0.12 -16.13
CA HIS A 150 35.13 -0.09 -14.91
C HIS A 150 34.80 -1.43 -14.24
N SER A 151 35.75 -1.97 -13.47
CA SER A 151 35.64 -3.22 -12.68
C SER A 151 34.51 -3.22 -11.63
N LYS A 152 33.70 -2.16 -11.58
CA LYS A 152 32.54 -1.97 -10.69
C LYS A 152 31.28 -1.84 -11.54
N TRP A 153 30.52 -2.93 -11.59
CA TRP A 153 29.35 -3.10 -12.48
C TRP A 153 28.12 -2.27 -12.09
N LEU A 154 28.07 -1.73 -10.85
CA LEU A 154 26.92 -0.99 -10.34
C LEU A 154 27.35 0.12 -9.36
N GLU A 155 26.79 1.31 -9.53
CA GLU A 155 27.03 2.46 -8.65
C GLU A 155 25.69 3.12 -8.28
N GLU A 156 25.53 3.47 -7.00
CA GLU A 156 24.39 4.25 -6.53
C GLU A 156 24.40 5.64 -7.20
N SER A 157 23.24 6.07 -7.68
CA SER A 157 23.04 7.31 -8.42
C SER A 157 22.07 8.20 -7.65
N SER A 158 22.42 9.47 -7.49
CA SER A 158 21.48 10.51 -7.06
C SER A 158 20.61 11.03 -8.22
N VAL A 159 20.91 10.63 -9.45
CA VAL A 159 20.18 11.04 -10.65
C VAL A 159 19.09 10.02 -10.96
N THR A 160 17.85 10.49 -11.02
CA THR A 160 16.68 9.71 -11.47
C THR A 160 16.89 9.24 -12.92
N PRO A 161 16.66 7.94 -13.22
CA PRO A 161 16.74 7.43 -14.57
C PRO A 161 15.75 8.14 -15.50
N ARG A 162 16.23 8.51 -16.69
CA ARG A 162 15.38 9.07 -17.74
C ARG A 162 14.53 7.95 -18.34
N SER A 163 13.23 8.21 -18.49
CA SER A 163 12.27 7.29 -19.11
C SER A 163 11.39 8.00 -20.13
N PHE A 164 11.98 8.94 -20.87
CA PHE A 164 11.30 9.66 -21.97
C PHE A 164 11.79 9.11 -23.31
N CYS A 165 10.90 9.04 -24.29
CA CYS A 165 11.24 8.60 -25.65
C CYS A 165 12.10 9.62 -26.39
N SER A 166 11.76 10.90 -26.23
CA SER A 166 12.42 12.03 -26.85
C SER A 166 12.70 13.11 -25.80
N GLU A 167 13.88 13.72 -25.89
CA GLU A 167 14.25 14.87 -25.06
C GLU A 167 13.45 16.12 -25.49
N SER A 168 13.32 17.07 -24.57
CA SER A 168 12.78 18.40 -24.91
C SER A 168 13.64 19.03 -26.02
N CYS A 169 12.97 19.57 -27.05
CA CYS A 169 13.67 20.24 -28.14
C CYS A 169 14.36 21.51 -27.65
N ARG A 170 15.48 21.85 -28.28
CA ARG A 170 16.23 23.06 -27.91
C ARG A 170 15.50 24.31 -28.42
N PRO A 171 15.76 25.49 -27.83
CA PRO A 171 15.25 26.74 -28.37
C PRO A 171 15.62 26.89 -29.85
N GLY A 172 14.62 27.15 -30.70
CA GLY A 172 14.78 27.20 -32.17
C GLY A 172 14.51 25.87 -32.90
N GLU A 173 14.11 24.81 -32.18
CA GLU A 173 13.65 23.55 -32.76
C GLU A 173 12.15 23.32 -32.47
N ILE A 174 11.45 22.62 -33.37
CA ILE A 174 10.06 22.19 -33.21
C ILE A 174 9.95 20.67 -33.12
N ARG A 175 8.97 20.20 -32.35
CA ARG A 175 8.65 18.77 -32.19
C ARG A 175 7.93 18.26 -33.44
N THR A 176 8.45 17.20 -34.05
CA THR A 176 7.81 16.48 -35.16
C THR A 176 7.54 15.05 -34.72
N ASN A 177 6.26 14.72 -34.49
CA ASN A 177 5.86 13.38 -34.07
C ASN A 177 6.06 12.37 -35.20
N THR A 178 6.50 11.16 -34.86
CA THR A 178 6.43 10.01 -35.76
C THR A 178 5.01 9.45 -35.75
N ASP A 179 4.48 9.10 -36.92
CA ASP A 179 3.05 8.76 -37.15
C ASP A 179 2.48 7.65 -36.26
N SER A 180 3.31 6.88 -35.55
CA SER A 180 2.89 5.75 -34.73
C SER A 180 2.96 5.95 -33.21
N GLN A 181 3.57 7.04 -32.69
CA GLN A 181 3.82 7.19 -31.24
C GLN A 181 3.70 8.65 -30.77
N GLN A 182 2.68 8.95 -29.96
CA GLN A 182 2.42 10.31 -29.47
C GLN A 182 3.50 10.88 -28.52
N CYS A 183 4.20 10.03 -27.77
CA CYS A 183 5.23 10.46 -26.83
C CYS A 183 6.63 10.55 -27.45
N CYS A 184 6.77 10.22 -28.74
CA CYS A 184 8.05 10.16 -29.45
C CYS A 184 8.04 11.20 -30.57
N TRP A 185 8.99 12.12 -30.51
CA TRP A 185 9.18 13.14 -31.52
C TRP A 185 10.64 13.26 -31.93
N THR A 186 10.87 13.83 -33.11
CA THR A 186 12.18 14.33 -33.53
C THR A 186 12.17 15.85 -33.44
N CYS A 187 13.31 16.44 -33.08
CA CYS A 187 13.47 17.88 -33.05
C CYS A 187 14.01 18.34 -34.40
N ARG A 188 13.27 19.20 -35.08
CA ARG A 188 13.68 19.81 -36.36
C ARG A 188 13.92 21.30 -36.14
N ALA A 189 15.05 21.81 -36.61
CA ALA A 189 15.34 23.23 -36.56
C ALA A 189 14.27 24.05 -37.33
N CYS A 190 13.92 25.21 -36.79
CA CYS A 190 13.09 26.18 -37.48
C CYS A 190 13.77 26.60 -38.79
N GLU A 191 12.95 26.89 -39.81
CA GLU A 191 13.47 27.46 -41.04
C GLU A 191 13.89 28.92 -40.83
N LEU A 192 14.69 29.46 -41.76
CA LEU A 192 15.14 30.85 -41.69
C LEU A 192 13.94 31.79 -41.57
N PHE A 193 14.05 32.78 -40.68
CA PHE A 193 13.01 33.77 -40.36
C PHE A 193 11.74 33.20 -39.68
N HIS A 194 11.74 31.95 -39.23
CA HIS A 194 10.72 31.39 -38.36
C HIS A 194 11.21 31.29 -36.91
N ILE A 195 10.27 31.39 -35.96
CA ILE A 195 10.50 31.22 -34.53
C ILE A 195 9.55 30.16 -33.98
N ALA A 196 10.03 29.33 -33.05
CA ALA A 196 9.18 28.43 -32.28
C ALA A 196 8.47 29.24 -31.18
N VAL A 197 7.14 29.19 -31.13
CA VAL A 197 6.33 29.89 -30.14
C VAL A 197 5.55 28.84 -29.33
N ASN A 198 5.69 28.87 -28.00
CA ASN A 198 5.24 27.86 -27.04
C ASN A 198 6.03 26.54 -27.11
N GLU A 199 7.05 26.44 -26.24
CA GLU A 199 7.87 25.24 -26.01
C GLU A 199 7.11 24.15 -25.22
#